data_AF-A0A7Y3W5X5-F1
#
_entry.id   AF-A0A7Y3W5X5-F1
#
_cell.length_a   1.000
_cell.length_b   1.000
_cell.length_c   1.000
_cell.angle_alpha   90.00
_cell.angle_beta   90.00
_cell.angle_gamma   90.00
#
_symmetry.space_group_name_H-M   'P 1'
#
loop_
_entity.id
_entity.type
_entity.pdbx_description
1 polymer ?
#
loop_
_entity_poly.entity_id
_entity_poly.type
_entity_poly.pdbx_seq_one_letter_code
_entity_poly.pdbx_strand_id
1 'polypeptide(L)'
;MKNAVISAVVGLAALGTANAAIVDQGATTVGGGGGIELVSGGNAILQANGLYSSQTTTPASDWVWTDNGDQTTTWTFTFDLTGFDKSTAVLSGLWGVDNTGTIDLNGTQIANLPVVTTANFTSLISYSTSDSSLFNMGMNVLTFVLSDAGGPEAFRATATVEADTSAIPVPAALPLFLAGLAVVARKRRK
;
A
#
# COMPACT_ATOMS: atom_id res chain seq x y z
N MET A 1 61.65 -13.50 21.79
CA MET A 1 60.23 -13.88 21.60
C MET A 1 59.42 -12.60 21.46
N LYS A 2 58.99 -12.23 20.25
CA LYS A 2 58.16 -11.03 20.00
C LYS A 2 56.84 -11.49 19.40
N ASN A 3 55.79 -11.47 20.20
CA ASN A 3 54.44 -11.83 19.80
C ASN A 3 53.85 -10.68 18.97
N ALA A 4 53.54 -10.92 17.70
CA ALA A 4 52.82 -9.98 16.87
C ALA A 4 51.32 -10.31 16.95
N VAL A 5 50.57 -9.42 17.61
CA VAL A 5 49.11 -9.42 17.59
C VAL A 5 48.65 -8.99 16.19
N ILE A 6 47.92 -9.86 15.49
CA ILE A 6 47.31 -9.55 14.19
C ILE A 6 45.83 -9.25 14.45
N SER A 7 45.48 -7.97 14.58
CA SER A 7 44.09 -7.53 14.54
C SER A 7 43.65 -7.47 13.07
N ALA A 8 42.70 -8.33 12.69
CA ALA A 8 41.98 -8.22 11.42
C ALA A 8 40.69 -7.44 11.67
N VAL A 9 40.68 -6.16 11.28
CA VAL A 9 39.44 -5.38 11.19
C VAL A 9 38.80 -5.72 9.85
N VAL A 10 37.69 -6.47 9.89
CA VAL A 10 36.82 -6.69 8.74
C VAL A 10 35.93 -5.46 8.61
N GLY A 11 36.20 -4.65 7.58
CA GLY A 11 35.50 -3.40 7.32
C GLY A 11 34.12 -3.62 6.69
N LEU A 12 33.10 -3.19 7.43
CA LEU A 12 31.90 -2.47 7.03
C LEU A 12 31.18 -2.90 5.73
N ALA A 13 30.10 -3.66 5.88
CA ALA A 13 29.04 -3.72 4.87
C ALA A 13 28.33 -2.35 4.86
N ALA A 14 28.29 -1.69 3.69
CA ALA A 14 27.53 -0.46 3.52
C ALA A 14 26.03 -0.78 3.65
N LEU A 15 25.41 -0.30 4.73
CA LEU A 15 23.96 -0.24 4.86
C LEU A 15 23.49 0.92 3.97
N GLY A 16 22.82 0.61 2.87
CA GLY A 16 22.05 1.62 2.15
C GLY A 16 20.91 2.10 3.07
N THR A 17 20.70 3.40 3.17
CA THR A 17 19.51 3.96 3.82
C THR A 17 18.30 3.56 2.98
N ALA A 18 17.43 2.70 3.50
CA ALA A 18 16.14 2.46 2.87
C ALA A 18 15.30 3.75 3.02
N ASN A 19 14.74 4.22 1.91
CA ASN A 19 13.80 5.34 1.90
C ASN A 19 12.41 4.78 1.60
N ALA A 20 11.39 5.37 2.21
CA ALA A 20 10.00 5.04 1.95
C ALA A 20 9.70 5.32 0.47
N ALA A 21 9.29 4.28 -0.24
CA ALA A 21 8.89 4.35 -1.62
C ALA A 21 7.38 4.09 -1.72
N ILE A 22 6.71 4.78 -2.65
CA ILE A 22 5.36 4.43 -3.04
C ILE A 22 5.43 3.06 -3.73
N VAL A 23 4.79 2.07 -3.11
CA VAL A 23 4.63 0.72 -3.66
C VAL A 23 3.56 0.76 -4.74
N ASP A 24 2.40 1.32 -4.41
CA ASP A 24 1.26 1.39 -5.32
C ASP A 24 0.24 2.45 -4.87
N GLN A 25 -0.64 2.86 -5.79
CA GLN A 25 -1.74 3.79 -5.52
C GLN A 25 -3.00 3.38 -6.29
N GLY A 26 -4.16 3.62 -5.68
CA GLY A 26 -5.47 3.34 -6.25
C GLY A 26 -6.44 4.50 -6.08
N ALA A 27 -7.38 4.62 -7.00
CA ALA A 27 -8.54 5.50 -6.91
C ALA A 27 -9.76 4.87 -7.60
N THR A 28 -10.95 5.22 -7.12
CA THR A 28 -12.19 5.00 -7.86
C THR A 28 -12.22 5.93 -9.08
N THR A 29 -12.52 5.39 -10.25
CA THR A 29 -12.59 6.16 -11.51
C THR A 29 -13.76 5.66 -12.35
N VAL A 30 -14.37 6.55 -13.13
CA VAL A 30 -15.44 6.16 -14.06
C VAL A 30 -14.88 5.19 -15.11
N GLY A 31 -15.56 4.06 -15.28
CA GLY A 31 -15.12 2.96 -16.14
C GLY A 31 -14.06 2.04 -15.51
N GLY A 32 -13.60 2.32 -14.29
CA GLY A 32 -12.52 1.59 -13.62
C GLY A 32 -11.13 2.00 -14.13
N GLY A 33 -10.12 1.18 -13.83
CA GLY A 33 -8.73 1.40 -14.27
C GLY A 33 -7.91 2.34 -13.39
N GLY A 34 -8.50 2.84 -12.31
CA GLY A 34 -7.80 3.59 -11.26
C GLY A 34 -7.17 2.68 -10.19
N GLY A 35 -7.30 1.36 -10.30
CA GLY A 35 -6.70 0.38 -9.37
C GLY A 35 -7.65 -0.06 -8.25
N ILE A 36 -8.66 0.73 -7.90
CA ILE A 36 -9.79 0.29 -7.06
C ILE A 36 -10.88 -0.21 -8.01
N GLU A 37 -11.01 -1.52 -8.14
CA GLU A 37 -11.82 -2.17 -9.17
C GLU A 37 -13.08 -2.83 -8.60
N LEU A 38 -14.18 -2.73 -9.35
CA LEU A 38 -15.47 -3.34 -9.03
C LEU A 38 -15.41 -4.86 -9.20
N VAL A 39 -15.85 -5.60 -8.17
CA VAL A 39 -15.87 -7.08 -8.18
C VAL A 39 -17.27 -7.63 -8.44
N SER A 40 -18.32 -6.93 -8.01
CA SER A 40 -19.72 -7.38 -8.11
C SER A 40 -20.30 -7.39 -9.53
N GLY A 41 -19.49 -7.15 -10.57
CA GLY A 41 -19.92 -7.07 -11.96
C GLY A 41 -20.60 -5.75 -12.32
N GLY A 42 -20.86 -5.54 -13.61
CA GLY A 42 -21.29 -4.24 -14.13
C GLY A 42 -20.11 -3.31 -14.42
N ASN A 43 -20.40 -2.04 -14.66
CA ASN A 43 -19.40 -0.99 -14.89
C ASN A 43 -19.45 0.05 -13.77
N ALA A 44 -18.28 0.60 -13.44
CA ALA A 44 -18.19 1.78 -12.58
C ALA A 44 -18.73 3.01 -13.33
N ILE A 45 -19.91 3.50 -12.97
CA ILE A 45 -20.53 4.68 -13.56
C ILE A 45 -20.46 5.88 -12.63
N LEU A 46 -20.39 7.08 -13.20
CA LEU A 46 -20.36 8.33 -12.45
C LEU A 46 -21.67 8.51 -11.66
N GLN A 47 -21.55 8.87 -10.39
CA GLN A 47 -22.67 9.26 -9.54
C GLN A 47 -22.53 10.73 -9.15
N ALA A 48 -23.52 11.54 -9.54
CA ALA A 48 -23.49 12.98 -9.35
C ALA A 48 -24.60 13.42 -8.38
N ASN A 49 -24.20 14.05 -7.28
CA ASN A 49 -25.10 14.67 -6.33
C ASN A 49 -24.44 15.94 -5.78
N GLY A 50 -25.21 17.03 -5.66
CA GLY A 50 -24.70 18.31 -5.16
C GLY A 50 -24.23 18.29 -3.69
N LEU A 51 -24.58 17.24 -2.95
CA LEU A 51 -24.11 17.02 -1.57
C LEU A 51 -22.82 16.22 -1.48
N TYR A 52 -22.38 15.58 -2.57
CA TYR A 52 -21.17 14.77 -2.56
C TYR A 52 -19.92 15.65 -2.47
N SER A 53 -18.97 15.21 -1.64
CA SER A 53 -17.74 15.94 -1.42
C SER A 53 -17.00 16.18 -2.74
N SER A 54 -16.70 17.46 -3.00
CA SER A 54 -15.87 17.89 -4.12
C SER A 54 -14.38 17.98 -3.75
N GLN A 55 -13.97 17.34 -2.64
CA GLN A 55 -12.59 17.35 -2.19
C GLN A 55 -11.67 16.79 -3.30
N THR A 56 -10.58 17.51 -3.59
CA THR A 56 -9.52 17.03 -4.48
C THR A 56 -8.72 15.94 -3.79
N THR A 57 -8.43 14.87 -4.51
CA THR A 57 -7.61 13.74 -4.02
C THR A 57 -6.41 13.51 -4.92
N THR A 58 -5.38 12.87 -4.36
CA THR A 58 -4.23 12.32 -5.10
C THR A 58 -4.07 10.86 -4.69
N PRO A 59 -4.17 9.89 -5.63
CA PRO A 59 -4.58 10.06 -7.02
C PRO A 59 -5.99 10.65 -7.17
N ALA A 60 -6.30 11.23 -8.34
CA ALA A 60 -7.62 11.79 -8.61
C ALA A 60 -8.68 10.68 -8.59
N SER A 61 -9.82 10.93 -7.95
CA SER A 61 -10.89 9.95 -7.77
C SER A 61 -12.25 10.55 -8.09
N ASP A 62 -13.17 9.69 -8.53
CA ASP A 62 -14.56 9.99 -8.86
C ASP A 62 -15.52 9.31 -7.89
N TRP A 63 -16.69 9.90 -7.70
CA TRP A 63 -17.84 9.22 -7.11
C TRP A 63 -18.44 8.28 -8.13
N VAL A 64 -18.43 6.99 -7.83
CA VAL A 64 -18.90 5.93 -8.73
C VAL A 64 -19.84 4.97 -8.02
N TRP A 65 -20.68 4.30 -8.80
CA TRP A 65 -21.38 3.11 -8.35
C TRP A 65 -21.49 2.11 -9.50
N THR A 66 -22.05 0.94 -9.24
CA THR A 66 -22.33 -0.05 -10.29
C THR A 66 -23.58 0.33 -11.10
N ASP A 67 -23.61 -0.04 -12.38
CA ASP A 67 -24.78 0.14 -13.26
C ASP A 67 -25.75 -1.04 -13.24
N ASN A 68 -25.48 -2.07 -12.43
CA ASN A 68 -26.28 -3.30 -12.40
C ASN A 68 -27.48 -3.26 -11.42
N GLY A 69 -27.61 -2.18 -10.63
CA GLY A 69 -28.68 -1.99 -9.65
C GLY A 69 -28.49 -2.73 -8.32
N ASP A 70 -27.28 -3.23 -8.04
CA ASP A 70 -26.98 -3.87 -6.76
C ASP A 70 -26.92 -2.86 -5.62
N GLN A 71 -27.68 -3.13 -4.54
CA GLN A 71 -27.60 -2.34 -3.31
C GLN A 71 -26.36 -2.68 -2.45
N THR A 72 -25.64 -3.75 -2.79
CA THR A 72 -24.40 -4.12 -2.11
C THR A 72 -23.33 -4.37 -3.14
N THR A 73 -22.22 -3.64 -3.05
CA THR A 73 -21.10 -3.77 -3.99
C THR A 73 -19.81 -4.07 -3.25
N THR A 74 -18.90 -4.75 -3.94
CA THR A 74 -17.55 -5.02 -3.44
C THR A 74 -16.53 -4.48 -4.42
N TRP A 75 -15.54 -3.78 -3.88
CA TRP A 75 -14.43 -3.21 -4.65
C TRP A 75 -13.11 -3.66 -4.05
N THR A 76 -12.09 -3.84 -4.89
CA THR A 76 -10.78 -4.29 -4.44
C THR A 76 -9.66 -3.45 -5.00
N PHE A 77 -8.63 -3.23 -4.18
CA PHE A 77 -7.33 -2.73 -4.59
C PHE A 77 -6.26 -3.72 -4.17
N THR A 78 -5.44 -4.14 -5.13
CA THR A 78 -4.39 -5.14 -4.93
C THR A 78 -3.02 -4.52 -5.08
N PHE A 79 -2.10 -4.82 -4.18
CA PHE A 79 -0.72 -4.34 -4.25
C PHE A 79 0.25 -5.46 -3.81
N ASP A 80 1.49 -5.40 -4.28
CA ASP A 80 2.50 -6.42 -4.03
C ASP A 80 3.71 -5.84 -3.27
N LEU A 81 3.98 -6.37 -2.08
CA LEU A 81 5.11 -6.00 -1.24
C LEU A 81 6.39 -6.82 -1.53
N THR A 82 6.42 -7.56 -2.64
CA THR A 82 7.63 -8.28 -3.06
C THR A 82 8.79 -7.30 -3.29
N GLY A 83 9.89 -7.51 -2.58
CA GLY A 83 11.07 -6.63 -2.63
C GLY A 83 11.04 -5.47 -1.64
N PHE A 84 9.97 -5.32 -0.85
CA PHE A 84 9.82 -4.31 0.19
C PHE A 84 9.93 -4.92 1.59
N ASP A 85 10.27 -4.10 2.58
CA ASP A 85 10.19 -4.44 4.00
C ASP A 85 8.75 -4.25 4.49
N LYS A 86 8.05 -5.36 4.69
CA LYS A 86 6.67 -5.37 5.18
C LYS A 86 6.52 -4.71 6.56
N SER A 87 7.57 -4.68 7.38
CA SER A 87 7.50 -4.09 8.71
C SER A 87 7.38 -2.56 8.69
N THR A 88 7.70 -1.93 7.56
CA THR A 88 7.61 -0.49 7.34
C THR A 88 6.42 -0.11 6.45
N ALA A 89 5.60 -1.09 6.06
CA ALA A 89 4.45 -0.86 5.20
C ALA A 89 3.41 0.04 5.88
N VAL A 90 2.97 1.06 5.15
CA VAL A 90 1.90 1.96 5.53
C VAL A 90 0.87 1.97 4.41
N LEU A 91 -0.38 1.69 4.77
CA LEU A 91 -1.54 1.90 3.90
C LEU A 91 -2.28 3.13 4.41
N SER A 92 -2.62 4.04 3.50
CA SER A 92 -3.46 5.19 3.82
C SER A 92 -4.39 5.53 2.65
N GLY A 93 -5.47 6.25 2.95
CA GLY A 93 -6.42 6.63 1.94
C GLY A 93 -7.50 7.57 2.44
N LEU A 94 -8.30 8.04 1.50
CA LEU A 94 -9.53 8.77 1.75
C LEU A 94 -10.69 7.95 1.18
N TRP A 95 -11.84 7.97 1.83
CA TRP A 95 -13.03 7.31 1.29
C TRP A 95 -14.31 7.99 1.74
N GLY A 96 -15.37 7.74 1.00
CA GLY A 96 -16.73 8.09 1.35
C GLY A 96 -17.69 7.16 0.64
N VAL A 97 -18.87 6.98 1.24
CA VAL A 97 -19.91 6.09 0.72
C VAL A 97 -21.29 6.65 1.03
N ASP A 98 -22.20 6.49 0.09
CA ASP A 98 -23.63 6.67 0.24
C ASP A 98 -24.27 5.27 0.12
N ASN A 99 -24.57 4.54 1.21
CA ASN A 99 -24.69 5.03 2.59
C ASN A 99 -23.68 4.49 3.60
N THR A 100 -23.30 3.20 3.54
CA THR A 100 -22.50 2.53 4.59
C THR A 100 -21.47 1.59 4.01
N GLY A 101 -20.46 1.21 4.78
CA GLY A 101 -19.50 0.21 4.34
C GLY A 101 -18.38 -0.11 5.32
N THR A 102 -17.54 -1.05 4.93
CA THR A 102 -16.32 -1.46 5.64
C THR A 102 -15.12 -1.47 4.70
N ILE A 103 -13.93 -1.33 5.30
CA ILE A 103 -12.65 -1.52 4.63
C ILE A 103 -11.91 -2.64 5.35
N ASP A 104 -11.54 -3.67 4.60
CA ASP A 104 -10.84 -4.85 5.10
C ASP A 104 -9.49 -5.00 4.39
N LEU A 105 -8.39 -5.07 5.14
CA LEU A 105 -7.08 -5.43 4.61
C LEU A 105 -6.83 -6.91 4.86
N ASN A 106 -6.67 -7.69 3.80
CA ASN A 106 -6.45 -9.15 3.87
C ASN A 106 -7.50 -9.87 4.74
N GLY A 107 -8.76 -9.42 4.67
CA GLY A 107 -9.89 -9.96 5.44
C GLY A 107 -9.99 -9.47 6.89
N THR A 108 -9.14 -8.54 7.32
CA THR A 108 -9.25 -7.89 8.64
C THR A 108 -9.75 -6.45 8.51
N GLN A 109 -10.85 -6.12 9.17
CA GLN A 109 -11.43 -4.78 9.13
C GLN A 109 -10.51 -3.72 9.75
N ILE A 110 -10.24 -2.66 8.99
CA ILE A 110 -9.42 -1.52 9.43
C ILE A 110 -10.22 -0.21 9.53
N ALA A 111 -11.38 -0.13 8.87
CA ALA A 111 -12.28 1.02 8.98
C ALA A 111 -13.73 0.61 8.71
N ASN A 112 -14.68 1.38 9.24
CA ASN A 112 -16.11 1.19 8.97
C ASN A 112 -16.90 2.50 9.05
N LEU A 113 -18.02 2.53 8.33
CA LEU A 113 -19.05 3.57 8.38
C LEU A 113 -20.40 2.87 8.55
N PRO A 114 -20.81 2.54 9.78
CA PRO A 114 -21.94 1.63 10.03
C PRO A 114 -23.31 2.32 10.08
N VAL A 115 -23.34 3.66 10.08
CA VAL A 115 -24.58 4.43 10.23
C VAL A 115 -24.88 5.17 8.94
N VAL A 116 -26.14 5.15 8.51
CA VAL A 116 -26.64 5.97 7.40
C VAL A 116 -26.64 7.43 7.85
N THR A 117 -25.69 8.22 7.35
CA THR A 117 -25.56 9.63 7.68
C THR A 117 -24.89 10.40 6.54
N THR A 118 -25.27 11.68 6.38
CA THR A 118 -24.69 12.55 5.35
C THR A 118 -23.21 12.83 5.54
N ALA A 119 -22.69 12.64 6.76
CA ALA A 119 -21.27 12.78 7.04
C ALA A 119 -20.40 11.77 6.28
N ASN A 120 -20.96 10.64 5.82
CA ASN A 120 -20.23 9.61 5.07
C ASN A 120 -19.88 10.05 3.64
N PHE A 121 -20.53 11.08 3.11
CA PHE A 121 -20.35 11.53 1.72
C PHE A 121 -20.22 13.04 1.52
N THR A 122 -20.55 13.87 2.51
CA THR A 122 -20.34 15.34 2.43
C THR A 122 -18.87 15.73 2.65
N SER A 123 -18.06 14.86 3.25
CA SER A 123 -16.60 14.95 3.34
C SER A 123 -16.00 13.57 3.12
N LEU A 124 -14.80 13.49 2.55
CA LEU A 124 -14.06 12.24 2.57
C LEU A 124 -13.45 12.04 3.96
N ILE A 125 -13.42 10.78 4.38
CA ILE A 125 -12.95 10.31 5.68
C ILE A 125 -11.60 9.63 5.46
N SER A 126 -10.63 9.86 6.33
CA SER A 126 -9.34 9.17 6.23
C SER A 126 -9.39 7.79 6.86
N TYR A 127 -8.63 6.87 6.29
CA TYR A 127 -8.29 5.59 6.91
C TYR A 127 -6.79 5.34 6.73
N SER A 128 -6.19 4.64 7.69
CA SER A 128 -4.81 4.20 7.58
C SER A 128 -4.50 3.05 8.52
N THR A 129 -3.48 2.27 8.18
CA THR A 129 -2.85 1.32 9.09
C THR A 129 -1.36 1.19 8.76
N SER A 130 -0.55 1.04 9.80
CA SER A 130 0.86 0.67 9.73
C SER A 130 1.13 -0.59 10.54
N ASP A 131 0.07 -1.34 10.89
CA ASP A 131 0.22 -2.60 11.61
C ASP A 131 0.72 -3.68 10.66
N SER A 132 2.03 -3.93 10.72
CA SER A 132 2.73 -4.95 9.91
C SER A 132 2.15 -6.37 10.00
N SER A 133 1.36 -6.67 11.04
CA SER A 133 0.69 -7.97 11.19
C SER A 133 -0.48 -8.15 10.22
N LEU A 134 -1.06 -7.06 9.72
CA LEU A 134 -2.17 -7.07 8.76
C LEU A 134 -1.70 -7.23 7.31
N PHE A 135 -0.41 -7.01 7.05
CA PHE A 135 0.17 -7.17 5.72
C PHE A 135 0.70 -8.58 5.52
N ASN A 136 0.59 -9.06 4.29
CA ASN A 136 1.24 -10.27 3.80
C ASN A 136 2.56 -9.91 3.10
N MET A 137 3.55 -10.80 3.17
CA MET A 137 4.69 -10.73 2.25
C MET A 137 4.16 -11.07 0.85
N GLY A 138 4.42 -10.20 -0.13
CA GLY A 138 3.90 -10.36 -1.48
C GLY A 138 2.53 -9.69 -1.68
N MET A 139 1.61 -10.37 -2.34
CA MET A 139 0.29 -9.84 -2.69
C MET A 139 -0.58 -9.56 -1.45
N ASN A 140 -1.20 -8.39 -1.45
CA ASN A 140 -2.16 -7.91 -0.47
C ASN A 140 -3.43 -7.45 -1.17
N VAL A 141 -4.57 -7.56 -0.48
CA VAL A 141 -5.87 -7.12 -1.00
C VAL A 141 -6.55 -6.23 0.01
N LEU A 142 -6.84 -5.00 -0.40
CA LEU A 142 -7.74 -4.08 0.28
C LEU A 142 -9.14 -4.26 -0.31
N THR A 143 -10.12 -4.56 0.52
CA THR A 143 -11.50 -4.80 0.10
C THR A 143 -12.41 -3.75 0.70
N PHE A 144 -13.27 -3.16 -0.13
CA PHE A 144 -14.33 -2.27 0.29
C PHE A 144 -15.65 -3.01 0.10
N VAL A 145 -16.43 -3.17 1.18
CA VAL A 145 -17.76 -3.78 1.14
C VAL A 145 -18.77 -2.71 1.48
N LEU A 146 -19.64 -2.39 0.53
CA LEU A 146 -20.47 -1.19 0.57
C LEU A 146 -21.94 -1.57 0.49
N SER A 147 -22.79 -0.86 1.22
CA SER A 147 -24.24 -1.05 1.18
C SER A 147 -24.95 0.28 1.03
N ASP A 148 -25.83 0.34 0.03
CA ASP A 148 -26.91 1.30 -0.08
C ASP A 148 -28.11 0.82 0.74
N ALA A 149 -28.79 1.75 1.40
CA ALA A 149 -30.00 1.56 2.19
C ALA A 149 -31.23 2.20 1.51
N GLY A 150 -31.07 2.60 0.25
CA GLY A 150 -32.08 3.22 -0.59
C GLY A 150 -31.84 4.72 -0.78
N GLY A 151 -32.05 5.19 -2.01
CA GLY A 151 -31.85 6.59 -2.37
C GLY A 151 -30.68 6.72 -3.37
N PRO A 152 -29.95 7.83 -3.35
CA PRO A 152 -28.69 7.96 -4.09
C PRO A 152 -27.62 7.03 -3.52
N GLU A 153 -26.84 6.46 -4.42
CA GLU A 153 -25.81 5.46 -4.15
C GLU A 153 -24.50 5.93 -4.76
N ALA A 154 -23.41 5.89 -3.99
CA ALA A 154 -22.11 6.33 -4.48
C ALA A 154 -20.98 5.85 -3.58
N PHE A 155 -19.82 5.66 -4.20
CA PHE A 155 -18.58 5.31 -3.54
C PHE A 155 -17.44 6.11 -4.14
N ARG A 156 -16.55 6.61 -3.28
CA ARG A 156 -15.33 7.26 -3.71
C ARG A 156 -14.22 6.88 -2.76
N ALA A 157 -13.07 6.48 -3.29
CA ALA A 157 -11.91 6.18 -2.47
C ALA A 157 -10.59 6.44 -3.18
N THR A 158 -9.54 6.60 -2.37
CA THR A 158 -8.14 6.50 -2.76
C THR A 158 -7.41 5.58 -1.82
N ALA A 159 -6.33 4.96 -2.31
CA ALA A 159 -5.40 4.17 -1.53
C ALA A 159 -3.97 4.53 -1.96
N THR A 160 -3.07 4.63 -0.99
CA THR A 160 -1.63 4.78 -1.20
C THR A 160 -0.92 3.82 -0.27
N VAL A 161 -0.01 3.03 -0.84
CA VAL A 161 0.84 2.11 -0.10
C VAL A 161 2.27 2.59 -0.20
N GLU A 162 2.91 2.75 0.94
CA GLU A 162 4.32 3.07 1.04
C GLU A 162 5.03 2.00 1.84
N ALA A 163 6.25 1.66 1.45
CA ALA A 163 7.12 0.77 2.20
C ALA A 163 8.57 1.05 1.86
N ASP A 164 9.46 0.74 2.79
CA ASP A 164 10.89 0.77 2.52
C ASP A 164 11.28 -0.41 1.60
N THR A 165 12.25 -0.19 0.72
CA THR A 165 12.83 -1.30 -0.04
C THR A 165 13.58 -2.25 0.89
N SER A 166 13.42 -3.55 0.66
CA SER A 166 14.17 -4.55 1.43
C SER A 166 15.67 -4.40 1.14
N ALA A 167 16.50 -4.35 2.17
CA ALA A 167 17.95 -4.30 2.01
C ALA A 167 18.42 -5.61 1.36
N ILE A 168 18.87 -5.55 0.11
CA ILE A 168 19.48 -6.70 -0.56
C ILE A 168 20.89 -6.87 0.03
N PRO A 169 21.20 -8.00 0.70
CA PRO A 169 22.54 -8.24 1.20
C PRO A 169 23.52 -8.27 0.01
N VAL A 170 24.58 -7.47 0.06
CA VAL A 170 25.67 -7.57 -0.93
C VAL A 170 26.19 -9.01 -0.93
N PRO A 171 26.28 -9.68 -2.09
CA PRO A 171 26.76 -11.06 -2.14
C PRO A 171 28.11 -11.16 -1.42
N ALA A 172 28.25 -12.11 -0.49
CA ALA A 172 29.48 -12.31 0.29
C ALA A 172 30.73 -12.48 -0.59
N ALA A 173 30.56 -12.84 -1.87
CA ALA A 173 31.59 -12.89 -2.88
C ALA A 173 32.36 -11.56 -3.04
N LEU A 174 31.69 -10.39 -2.94
CA LEU A 174 32.35 -9.09 -3.11
C LEU A 174 33.29 -8.76 -1.93
N PRO A 175 32.85 -8.81 -0.65
CA PRO A 175 33.74 -8.70 0.50
C PRO A 175 34.85 -9.74 0.50
N LEU A 176 34.55 -11.00 0.15
CA LEU A 176 35.55 -12.08 0.11
C LEU A 176 36.58 -11.90 -1.01
N PHE A 177 36.17 -11.44 -2.18
CA PHE A 177 37.07 -11.12 -3.29
C PHE A 177 38.01 -9.97 -2.92
N LEU A 178 37.49 -8.90 -2.34
CA LEU A 178 38.29 -7.77 -1.85
C LEU A 178 39.24 -8.20 -0.73
N ALA A 179 38.79 -9.03 0.21
CA ALA A 179 39.64 -9.61 1.24
C ALA A 179 40.75 -10.49 0.65
N GLY A 180 40.43 -11.32 -0.35
CA GLY A 180 41.39 -12.14 -1.08
C GLY A 180 42.46 -11.31 -1.79
N LEU A 181 42.06 -10.24 -2.49
CA LEU A 181 42.98 -9.30 -3.13
C LEU A 181 43.89 -8.59 -2.12
N ALA A 182 43.35 -8.17 -0.98
CA ALA A 182 44.12 -7.53 0.08
C ALA A 182 45.19 -8.49 0.67
N VAL A 183 44.85 -9.77 0.85
CA VAL A 183 45.80 -10.80 1.29
C VAL A 183 46.90 -11.04 0.26
N VAL A 184 46.57 -11.14 -1.03
CA VAL A 184 47.56 -11.31 -2.11
C VAL A 184 48.49 -10.10 -2.22
N ALA A 185 47.94 -8.88 -2.17
CA ALA A 185 48.71 -7.66 -2.21
C ALA A 185 49.68 -7.55 -1.01
N ARG A 186 49.25 -7.97 0.18
CA ARG A 186 50.10 -8.02 1.38
C ARG A 186 51.21 -9.06 1.27
N LYS A 187 50.95 -10.21 0.63
CA LYS A 187 51.96 -11.26 0.40
C LYS A 187 53.03 -10.83 -0.61
N ARG A 188 52.69 -9.98 -1.59
CA ARG A 188 53.63 -9.49 -2.61
C ARG A 188 54.52 -8.32 -2.17
N ARG A 189 54.24 -7.69 -1.02
CA ARG A 189 55.04 -6.58 -0.45
C ARG A 189 56.05 -7.03 0.61
N LYS A 190 56.21 -8.35 0.80
CA LYS A 190 57.29 -8.97 1.56
C LYS A 190 58.22 -9.66 0.57
#